data_AF-A0A6L8C5B6-F1
#
_entry.id   AF-A0A6L8C5B6-F1
#
_cell.length_a   1.000
_cell.length_b   1.000
_cell.length_c   1.000
_cell.angle_alpha   90.00
_cell.angle_beta   90.00
_cell.angle_gamma   90.00
#
_symmetry.space_group_name_H-M   'P 1'
#
loop_
_entity.id
_entity.type
_entity.pdbx_description
1 polymer ?
#
loop_
_entity_poly.entity_id
_entity_poly.type
_entity_poly.pdbx_seq_one_letter_code
_entity_poly.pdbx_strand_id
1 'polypeptide(L)'
;MAKRSTSFWLGIVICLFTTSNVRSQTLSGFDFLRLEPSAEAAALGGTLPDATSSQSSAILYNPALLNRKAGGSLSVSWLNHLSDLQSGTVTYAHDLGGLGMAGVGVRFFHWGKIDQADANGERIGTLASSNVALSAGLSRPWHSRFRYGASLHLAYTSIGEFNAVAVAMDVGLVYHVPDQGLTASIGGTNVGRSLSSLGQSRDAMPLDLRMAVSKRLRYIPVLVGLTVYNLQHIHEITTVNEGFRHAIFSLEFQAIPAFDLRLGYNHRKRNLKSDRRLDMAGTTVGFGLHIRRFELDYSFSSWSFAGLHQFTVTTRFSKRDQ
;
A
#
# COMPACT_ATOMS: atom_id res chain seq x y z
N MET A 1 -14.71 -20.85 -48.32
CA MET A 1 -13.31 -20.76 -48.77
C MET A 1 -12.77 -19.39 -48.38
N ALA A 2 -11.55 -19.34 -47.84
CA ALA A 2 -10.90 -18.23 -47.11
C ALA A 2 -10.91 -16.90 -47.89
N LYS A 3 -10.78 -15.69 -47.30
CA LYS A 3 -9.64 -15.25 -46.47
C LYS A 3 -9.92 -13.89 -45.79
N ARG A 4 -9.28 -13.72 -44.63
CA ARG A 4 -9.25 -12.59 -43.68
C ARG A 4 -8.83 -11.24 -44.27
N SER A 5 -9.25 -10.15 -43.61
CA SER A 5 -8.38 -9.02 -43.25
C SER A 5 -9.08 -8.09 -42.24
N THR A 6 -8.93 -8.37 -40.94
CA THR A 6 -9.22 -7.42 -39.86
C THR A 6 -7.91 -6.76 -39.44
N SER A 7 -7.78 -5.48 -39.76
CA SER A 7 -6.64 -4.64 -39.35
C SER A 7 -6.80 -4.24 -37.89
N PHE A 8 -5.95 -4.80 -37.02
CA PHE A 8 -5.87 -4.47 -35.60
C PHE A 8 -4.77 -3.41 -35.42
N TRP A 9 -5.16 -2.16 -35.14
CA TRP A 9 -4.22 -1.09 -34.78
C TRP A 9 -3.99 -1.12 -33.27
N LEU A 10 -2.82 -1.61 -32.85
CA LEU A 10 -2.34 -1.55 -31.47
C LEU A 10 -1.47 -0.29 -31.33
N GLY A 11 -2.03 0.78 -30.77
CA GLY A 11 -1.28 1.97 -30.41
C GLY A 11 -0.44 1.71 -29.16
N ILE A 12 0.85 1.49 -29.33
CA ILE A 12 1.84 1.46 -28.25
C ILE A 12 2.18 2.91 -27.89
N VAL A 13 1.81 3.36 -26.69
CA VAL A 13 2.28 4.62 -26.11
C VAL A 13 3.64 4.33 -25.45
N ILE A 14 4.72 4.69 -26.13
CA ILE A 14 6.07 4.74 -25.54
C ILE A 14 6.14 5.99 -24.66
N CYS A 15 6.16 5.79 -23.34
CA CYS A 15 6.53 6.84 -22.39
C CYS A 15 8.06 6.90 -22.31
N LEU A 16 8.68 7.93 -22.88
CA LEU A 16 10.09 8.25 -22.67
C LEU A 16 10.30 8.62 -21.19
N PHE A 17 10.91 7.75 -20.41
CA PHE A 17 11.45 8.10 -19.10
C PHE A 17 12.83 8.75 -19.29
N THR A 18 12.92 10.06 -19.03
CA THR A 18 14.21 10.73 -18.85
C THR A 18 14.71 10.45 -17.44
N THR A 19 15.90 9.88 -17.32
CA THR A 19 16.55 9.61 -16.03
C THR A 19 17.13 10.89 -15.46
N SER A 20 16.50 11.46 -14.42
CA SER A 20 17.12 12.48 -13.59
C SER A 20 17.98 11.81 -12.51
N ASN A 21 19.19 12.34 -12.31
CA ASN A 21 20.07 11.97 -11.21
C ASN A 21 19.40 12.36 -9.87
N VAL A 22 19.04 11.39 -9.03
CA VAL A 22 18.53 11.64 -7.68
C VAL A 22 19.71 11.57 -6.70
N ARG A 23 20.10 12.75 -6.18
CA ARG A 23 20.95 12.88 -4.98
C ARG A 23 20.15 12.40 -3.76
N SER A 24 20.87 11.79 -2.79
CA SER A 24 20.59 11.53 -1.36
C SER A 24 19.14 11.50 -0.88
N GLN A 25 18.77 10.55 -0.01
CA GLN A 25 17.47 10.48 0.67
C GLN A 25 17.10 11.79 1.38
N THR A 26 16.55 12.76 0.64
CA THR A 26 15.79 13.88 1.17
C THR A 26 14.47 13.31 1.66
N LEU A 27 14.26 13.39 2.98
CA LEU A 27 12.95 13.14 3.59
C LEU A 27 11.92 13.98 2.83
N SER A 28 10.98 13.33 2.15
CA SER A 28 9.97 14.02 1.37
C SER A 28 8.77 14.31 2.25
N GLY A 29 8.19 15.51 2.12
CA GLY A 29 6.92 15.86 2.79
C GLY A 29 5.76 14.90 2.48
N PHE A 30 5.88 14.07 1.43
CA PHE A 30 4.83 13.14 0.98
C PHE A 30 5.08 11.67 1.34
N ASP A 31 6.12 11.33 2.11
CA ASP A 31 6.44 9.93 2.47
C ASP A 31 5.34 9.22 3.26
N PHE A 32 4.41 9.95 3.89
CA PHE A 32 3.22 9.38 4.54
C PHE A 32 2.33 8.56 3.58
N LEU A 33 2.43 8.80 2.26
CA LEU A 33 1.74 8.00 1.25
C LEU A 33 2.24 6.55 1.17
N ARG A 34 3.40 6.23 1.76
CA ARG A 34 3.95 4.87 1.83
C ARG A 34 3.43 4.06 3.03
N LEU A 35 2.78 4.71 4.00
CA LEU A 35 2.28 4.05 5.19
C LEU A 35 1.20 3.02 4.84
N GLU A 36 1.21 1.90 5.55
CA GLU A 36 0.30 0.80 5.31
C GLU A 36 -1.16 1.23 5.58
N PRO A 37 -2.07 1.15 4.58
CA PRO A 37 -3.43 1.69 4.71
C PRO A 37 -4.35 0.83 5.58
N SER A 38 -3.97 -0.41 5.88
CA SER A 38 -4.73 -1.32 6.76
C SER A 38 -3.82 -2.25 7.55
N ALA A 39 -4.34 -2.75 8.68
CA ALA A 39 -3.68 -3.76 9.51
C ALA A 39 -3.48 -5.09 8.75
N GLU A 40 -4.38 -5.46 7.83
CA GLU A 40 -4.15 -6.62 6.94
C GLU A 40 -2.85 -6.46 6.13
N ALA A 41 -2.71 -5.32 5.42
CA ALA A 41 -1.53 -5.05 4.61
C ALA A 41 -0.26 -4.97 5.47
N ALA A 42 -0.35 -4.36 6.66
CA ALA A 42 0.75 -4.25 7.59
C ALA A 42 1.18 -5.61 8.16
N ALA A 43 0.24 -6.48 8.52
CA ALA A 43 0.53 -7.82 9.02
C ALA A 43 1.25 -8.70 7.98
N LEU A 44 0.95 -8.50 6.70
CA LEU A 44 1.56 -9.20 5.57
C LEU A 44 2.86 -8.53 5.07
N GLY A 45 3.47 -7.64 5.84
CA GLY A 45 4.77 -7.05 5.54
C GLY A 45 4.71 -5.81 4.64
N GLY A 46 3.55 -5.17 4.54
CA GLY A 46 3.29 -4.07 3.62
C GLY A 46 2.87 -4.55 2.24
N THR A 47 2.14 -5.66 2.17
CA THR A 47 1.60 -6.19 0.91
C THR A 47 0.18 -6.73 1.00
N LEU A 48 -0.52 -6.72 -0.13
CA LEU A 48 -1.83 -7.34 -0.32
C LEU A 48 -1.72 -8.36 -1.47
N PRO A 49 -1.26 -9.59 -1.16
CA PRO A 49 -1.00 -10.61 -2.17
C PRO A 49 -2.29 -11.25 -2.70
N ASP A 50 -3.42 -11.14 -2.00
CA ASP A 50 -4.69 -11.76 -2.40
C ASP A 50 -5.56 -10.84 -3.27
N ALA A 51 -5.79 -11.24 -4.53
CA ALA A 51 -6.73 -10.57 -5.43
C ALA A 51 -8.21 -10.71 -5.03
N THR A 52 -8.49 -11.52 -4.01
CA THR A 52 -9.81 -11.80 -3.48
C THR A 52 -10.08 -11.19 -2.11
N SER A 53 -9.16 -10.35 -1.59
CA SER A 53 -9.39 -9.55 -0.38
C SER A 53 -10.66 -8.72 -0.55
N SER A 54 -11.41 -8.61 0.54
CA SER A 54 -12.68 -7.90 0.60
C SER A 54 -12.55 -6.48 1.17
N GLN A 55 -11.33 -6.00 1.35
CA GLN A 55 -11.09 -4.69 1.93
C GLN A 55 -11.16 -3.57 0.88
N SER A 56 -11.87 -2.49 1.20
CA SER A 56 -11.86 -1.27 0.39
C SER A 56 -10.49 -0.60 0.34
N SER A 57 -9.62 -0.86 1.33
CA SER A 57 -8.25 -0.35 1.43
C SER A 57 -7.35 -0.78 0.28
N ALA A 58 -7.71 -1.84 -0.46
CA ALA A 58 -6.97 -2.31 -1.63
C ALA A 58 -6.77 -1.22 -2.70
N ILE A 59 -7.70 -0.27 -2.82
CA ILE A 59 -7.60 0.88 -3.75
C ILE A 59 -6.37 1.76 -3.48
N LEU A 60 -5.88 1.76 -2.24
CA LEU A 60 -4.74 2.55 -1.77
C LEU A 60 -3.40 1.83 -1.91
N TYR A 61 -3.41 0.55 -2.33
CA TYR A 61 -2.23 -0.29 -2.46
C TYR A 61 -1.95 -0.68 -3.91
N ASN A 62 -2.96 -1.24 -4.58
CA ASN A 62 -2.95 -1.49 -6.01
C ASN A 62 -4.42 -1.43 -6.47
N PRO A 63 -4.82 -0.41 -7.26
CA PRO A 63 -6.22 -0.20 -7.60
C PRO A 63 -6.87 -1.41 -8.29
N ALA A 64 -6.10 -2.24 -9.02
CA ALA A 64 -6.62 -3.45 -9.67
C ALA A 64 -6.99 -4.59 -8.69
N LEU A 65 -6.53 -4.54 -7.44
CA LEU A 65 -6.94 -5.51 -6.40
C LEU A 65 -8.38 -5.27 -5.94
N LEU A 66 -8.90 -4.04 -6.08
CA LEU A 66 -10.27 -3.73 -5.71
C LEU A 66 -11.25 -4.55 -6.55
N ASN A 67 -12.09 -5.34 -5.89
CA ASN A 67 -12.96 -6.33 -6.51
C ASN A 67 -14.37 -6.31 -5.91
N ARG A 68 -15.30 -7.05 -6.54
CA ARG A 68 -16.71 -7.07 -6.12
C ARG A 68 -16.96 -7.52 -4.68
N LYS A 69 -16.09 -8.34 -4.08
CA LYS A 69 -16.22 -8.73 -2.66
C LYS A 69 -16.05 -7.54 -1.71
N ALA A 70 -15.39 -6.46 -2.15
CA ALA A 70 -15.27 -5.21 -1.42
C ALA A 70 -16.46 -4.25 -1.66
N GLY A 71 -17.44 -4.61 -2.50
CA GLY A 71 -18.61 -3.78 -2.77
C GLY A 71 -19.43 -3.46 -1.52
N GLY A 72 -19.64 -2.17 -1.25
CA GLY A 72 -20.34 -1.68 -0.07
C GLY A 72 -19.53 -1.84 1.23
N SER A 73 -18.21 -2.01 1.15
CA SER A 73 -17.34 -2.07 2.32
C SER A 73 -16.81 -0.69 2.71
N LEU A 74 -16.90 -0.37 4.00
CA LEU A 74 -16.26 0.78 4.64
C LEU A 74 -15.20 0.26 5.59
N SER A 75 -13.96 0.72 5.45
CA SER A 75 -12.83 0.33 6.29
C SER A 75 -12.25 1.56 6.97
N VAL A 76 -11.95 1.44 8.25
CA VAL A 76 -11.29 2.44 9.07
C VAL A 76 -10.08 1.78 9.71
N SER A 77 -8.89 2.32 9.45
CA SER A 77 -7.63 1.88 10.03
C SER A 77 -7.01 2.97 10.88
N TRP A 78 -6.46 2.57 12.02
CA TRP A 78 -5.74 3.43 12.94
C TRP A 78 -4.42 2.79 13.33
N LEU A 79 -3.33 3.51 13.10
CA LEU A 79 -1.99 3.18 13.54
C LEU A 79 -1.65 4.07 14.72
N ASN A 80 -1.31 3.47 15.86
CA ASN A 80 -0.82 4.18 17.01
C ASN A 80 0.63 3.76 17.29
N HIS A 81 1.51 4.74 17.45
CA HIS A 81 2.91 4.53 17.79
C HIS A 81 3.26 5.21 19.13
N LEU A 82 4.23 4.65 19.85
CA LEU A 82 4.62 5.11 21.19
C LEU A 82 5.28 6.50 21.22
N SER A 83 5.65 7.08 20.08
CA SER A 83 6.26 8.41 19.97
C SER A 83 5.28 9.49 19.45
N ASP A 84 4.01 9.42 19.87
CA ASP A 84 2.92 10.34 19.48
C ASP A 84 2.59 10.39 17.96
N LEU A 85 3.17 9.50 17.16
CA LEU A 85 2.83 9.37 15.73
C LEU A 85 1.48 8.68 15.59
N GLN A 86 0.59 9.30 14.82
CA GLN A 86 -0.74 8.77 14.55
C GLN A 86 -1.01 8.77 13.05
N SER A 87 -1.50 7.63 12.54
CA SER A 87 -1.98 7.51 11.16
C SER A 87 -3.41 6.99 11.17
N GLY A 88 -4.26 7.61 10.36
CA GLY A 88 -5.64 7.20 10.15
C GLY A 88 -5.91 6.99 8.68
N THR A 89 -6.61 5.93 8.31
CA THR A 89 -7.06 5.69 6.94
C THR A 89 -8.53 5.32 6.93
N VAL A 90 -9.32 5.94 6.07
CA VAL A 90 -10.72 5.60 5.84
C VAL A 90 -10.91 5.31 4.36
N THR A 91 -11.53 4.18 4.02
CA THR A 91 -11.80 3.81 2.63
C THR A 91 -13.19 3.26 2.46
N TYR A 92 -13.83 3.59 1.35
CA TYR A 92 -15.11 3.03 0.96
C TYR A 92 -15.05 2.52 -0.48
N ALA A 93 -15.67 1.38 -0.72
CA ALA A 93 -15.76 0.79 -2.05
C ALA A 93 -17.21 0.53 -2.44
N HIS A 94 -17.52 0.79 -3.71
CA HIS A 94 -18.86 0.66 -4.28
C HIS A 94 -18.80 -0.10 -5.60
N ASP A 95 -19.74 -1.01 -5.82
CA ASP A 95 -19.87 -1.72 -7.09
C ASP A 95 -20.72 -0.87 -8.05
N LEU A 96 -20.12 -0.45 -9.18
CA LEU A 96 -20.80 0.30 -10.25
C LEU A 96 -21.33 -0.64 -11.35
N GLY A 97 -21.40 -1.94 -11.10
CA GLY A 97 -21.90 -2.94 -12.03
C GLY A 97 -20.98 -3.10 -13.25
N GLY A 98 -21.47 -2.70 -14.42
CA GLY A 98 -20.74 -2.83 -15.70
C GLY A 98 -19.48 -1.95 -15.82
N LEU A 99 -19.40 -0.89 -15.02
CA LEU A 99 -18.25 0.02 -14.98
C LEU A 99 -17.11 -0.50 -14.09
N GLY A 100 -17.38 -1.51 -13.25
CA GLY A 100 -16.42 -2.08 -12.31
C GLY A 100 -16.62 -1.57 -10.88
N MET A 101 -15.55 -1.54 -10.11
CA MET A 101 -15.54 -1.06 -8.73
C MET A 101 -15.04 0.37 -8.66
N ALA A 102 -15.71 1.22 -7.90
CA ALA A 102 -15.18 2.50 -7.45
C ALA A 102 -14.69 2.40 -6.01
N GLY A 103 -13.59 3.09 -5.72
CA GLY A 103 -13.07 3.24 -4.38
C GLY A 103 -12.75 4.70 -4.10
N VAL A 104 -13.05 5.15 -2.90
CA VAL A 104 -12.60 6.44 -2.37
C VAL A 104 -11.90 6.22 -1.05
N GLY A 105 -10.97 7.10 -0.71
CA GLY A 105 -10.23 7.00 0.53
C GLY A 105 -9.64 8.31 0.99
N VAL A 106 -9.46 8.41 2.31
CA VAL A 106 -8.73 9.50 2.94
C VAL A 106 -7.67 8.91 3.86
N ARG A 107 -6.45 9.45 3.78
CA ARG A 107 -5.36 9.13 4.70
C ARG A 107 -5.01 10.40 5.47
N PHE A 108 -4.79 10.27 6.77
CA PHE A 108 -4.35 11.32 7.67
C PHE A 108 -3.10 10.84 8.39
N PHE A 109 -2.12 11.71 8.56
CA PHE A 109 -0.92 11.39 9.31
C PHE A 109 -0.40 12.61 10.07
N HIS A 110 -0.05 12.39 11.33
CA HIS A 110 0.44 13.41 12.24
C HIS A 110 1.76 12.91 12.85
N TRP A 111 2.83 13.71 12.70
CA TRP A 111 4.16 13.39 13.25
C TRP A 111 4.27 13.66 14.76
N GLY A 112 3.19 14.06 15.40
CA GLY A 112 3.22 14.53 16.78
C GLY A 112 3.82 15.93 16.88
N LYS A 113 4.32 16.24 18.07
CA LYS A 113 4.97 17.50 18.42
C LYS A 113 6.45 17.43 18.09
N ILE A 114 6.92 18.29 17.19
CA ILE A 114 8.33 18.40 16.82
C ILE A 114 8.95 19.58 17.57
N ASP A 115 10.04 19.36 18.29
CA ASP A 115 10.72 20.45 18.99
C ASP A 115 11.43 21.38 18.01
N GLN A 116 11.14 22.67 18.14
CA GLN A 116 11.78 23.73 17.35
C GLN A 116 12.97 24.27 18.13
N ALA A 117 14.15 24.25 17.51
CA ALA A 117 15.37 24.84 18.05
C ALA A 117 15.83 26.01 17.19
N ASP A 118 16.43 27.03 17.81
CA ASP A 118 17.11 28.12 17.10
C ASP A 118 18.49 27.68 16.56
N ALA A 119 19.22 28.60 15.94
CA ALA A 119 20.56 28.34 15.40
C ALA A 119 21.61 27.98 16.48
N ASN A 120 21.34 28.29 17.75
CA ASN A 120 22.19 27.99 18.89
C ASN A 120 21.81 26.67 19.57
N GLY A 121 20.76 25.99 19.08
CA GLY A 121 20.23 24.75 19.66
C GLY A 121 19.30 24.96 20.85
N GLU A 122 18.89 26.20 21.15
CA GLU A 122 17.94 26.50 22.21
C GLU A 122 16.51 26.25 21.74
N ARG A 123 15.72 25.55 22.55
CA ARG A 123 14.34 25.19 22.21
C ARG A 123 13.44 26.43 22.29
N ILE A 124 12.96 26.89 21.14
CA ILE A 124 12.11 28.08 21.00
C ILE A 124 10.62 27.79 20.85
N GLY A 125 10.24 26.52 20.68
CA GLY A 125 8.83 26.15 20.55
C GLY A 125 8.59 24.71 20.10
N THR A 126 7.40 24.47 19.57
CA THR A 126 6.97 23.18 19.04
C THR A 126 6.23 23.38 17.73
N LEU A 127 6.62 22.62 16.71
CA LEU A 127 5.95 22.55 15.42
C LEU A 127 5.01 21.36 15.39
N ALA A 128 3.81 21.57 14.86
CA ALA A 128 2.87 20.50 14.54
C ALA A 128 2.94 20.20 13.04
N SER A 129 2.83 18.92 12.67
CA SER A 129 2.71 18.51 11.27
C SER A 129 1.35 17.88 10.99
N SER A 130 0.70 18.25 9.90
CA SER A 130 -0.53 17.63 9.45
C SER A 130 -0.41 17.20 8.01
N ASN A 131 -0.71 15.94 7.72
CA ASN A 131 -0.62 15.36 6.39
C ASN A 131 -1.97 14.72 6.06
N VAL A 132 -2.50 15.01 4.87
CA VAL A 132 -3.76 14.48 4.38
C VAL A 132 -3.64 14.08 2.93
N ALA A 133 -4.19 12.94 2.55
CA ALA A 133 -4.36 12.56 1.15
C ALA A 133 -5.78 12.10 0.86
N LEU A 134 -6.40 12.70 -0.14
CA LEU A 134 -7.67 12.26 -0.72
C LEU A 134 -7.37 11.38 -1.92
N SER A 135 -8.11 10.27 -2.04
CA SER A 135 -7.89 9.26 -3.08
C SER A 135 -9.22 8.86 -3.70
N ALA A 136 -9.26 8.72 -5.01
CA ALA A 136 -10.39 8.16 -5.74
C ALA A 136 -9.90 7.30 -6.89
N GLY A 137 -10.53 6.16 -7.14
CA GLY A 137 -10.11 5.27 -8.21
C GLY A 137 -11.16 4.29 -8.68
N LEU A 138 -10.84 3.64 -9.79
CA LEU A 138 -11.69 2.68 -10.48
C LEU A 138 -10.89 1.41 -10.78
N SER A 139 -11.58 0.28 -10.72
CA SER A 139 -11.04 -1.04 -11.03
C SER A 139 -12.03 -1.81 -11.88
N ARG A 140 -11.59 -2.36 -13.01
CA ARG A 140 -12.48 -3.02 -13.96
C ARG A 140 -11.90 -4.34 -14.45
N PRO A 141 -12.71 -5.43 -14.46
CA PRO A 141 -12.31 -6.66 -15.13
C PRO A 141 -12.28 -6.42 -16.64
N TRP A 142 -11.19 -6.82 -17.29
CA TRP A 142 -11.10 -6.82 -18.76
C TRP A 142 -11.55 -8.16 -19.32
N HIS A 143 -11.04 -9.26 -18.74
CA HIS A 143 -11.35 -10.65 -19.09
C HIS A 143 -11.59 -11.45 -17.80
N SER A 144 -11.94 -12.74 -17.91
CA SER A 144 -12.18 -13.61 -16.75
C SER A 144 -10.99 -13.71 -15.78
N ARG A 145 -9.77 -13.43 -16.25
CA ARG A 145 -8.54 -13.53 -15.46
C ARG A 145 -7.83 -12.20 -15.22
N PHE A 146 -8.10 -11.17 -16.03
CA PHE A 146 -7.39 -9.89 -15.94
C PHE A 146 -8.27 -8.80 -15.36
N ARG A 147 -7.73 -8.06 -14.39
CA ARG A 147 -8.31 -6.82 -13.86
C ARG A 147 -7.28 -5.72 -13.91
N TYR A 148 -7.69 -4.53 -14.32
CA TYR A 148 -6.86 -3.33 -14.27
C TYR A 148 -7.54 -2.28 -13.40
N GLY A 149 -6.76 -1.33 -12.89
CA GLY A 149 -7.30 -0.23 -12.10
C GLY A 149 -6.38 0.98 -12.12
N ALA A 150 -6.95 2.13 -11.81
CA ALA A 150 -6.24 3.37 -11.64
C ALA A 150 -6.86 4.20 -10.52
N SER A 151 -6.04 4.98 -9.81
CA SER A 151 -6.49 5.95 -8.81
C SER A 151 -5.74 7.27 -8.95
N LEU A 152 -6.38 8.32 -8.48
CA LEU A 152 -5.84 9.67 -8.37
C LEU A 152 -5.77 10.04 -6.89
N HIS A 153 -4.69 10.71 -6.52
CA HIS A 153 -4.38 11.15 -5.16
C HIS A 153 -4.09 12.64 -5.16
N LEU A 154 -4.73 13.37 -4.25
CA LEU A 154 -4.42 14.75 -3.92
C LEU A 154 -3.90 14.76 -2.48
N ALA A 155 -2.63 15.12 -2.32
CA ALA A 155 -1.95 15.13 -1.04
C ALA A 155 -1.63 16.57 -0.60
N TYR A 156 -1.79 16.82 0.69
CA TYR A 156 -1.44 18.05 1.38
C TYR A 156 -0.58 17.70 2.59
N THR A 157 0.47 18.46 2.82
CA THR A 157 1.31 18.38 4.02
C THR A 157 1.55 19.79 4.55
N SER A 158 1.57 19.93 5.87
CA SER A 158 2.02 21.13 6.56
C SER A 158 2.94 20.79 7.71
N ILE A 159 3.89 21.70 7.96
CA ILE A 159 4.79 21.69 9.12
C ILE A 159 4.96 23.15 9.56
N GLY A 160 4.38 23.50 10.71
CA GLY A 160 4.31 24.91 11.12
C GLY A 160 3.57 25.76 10.09
N GLU A 161 4.23 26.81 9.60
CA GLU A 161 3.68 27.72 8.59
C GLU A 161 3.89 27.22 7.14
N PHE A 162 4.78 26.26 6.95
CA PHE A 162 5.08 25.72 5.62
C PHE A 162 4.05 24.68 5.22
N ASN A 163 3.67 24.69 3.94
CA ASN A 163 2.75 23.72 3.38
C ASN A 163 3.12 23.34 1.94
N ALA A 164 2.74 22.12 1.55
CA ALA A 164 2.94 21.61 0.20
C ALA A 164 1.73 20.80 -0.26
N VAL A 165 1.46 20.86 -1.56
CA VAL A 165 0.41 20.10 -2.24
C VAL A 165 1.05 19.24 -3.32
N ALA A 166 0.58 18.01 -3.49
CA ALA A 166 0.99 17.12 -4.58
C ALA A 166 -0.22 16.43 -5.22
N VAL A 167 -0.04 16.07 -6.48
CA VAL A 167 -0.96 15.19 -7.21
C VAL A 167 -0.21 13.95 -7.65
N ALA A 168 -0.82 12.78 -7.46
CA ALA A 168 -0.26 11.49 -7.82
C ALA A 168 -1.32 10.58 -8.44
N MET A 169 -0.86 9.59 -9.20
CA MET A 169 -1.69 8.53 -9.74
C MET A 169 -1.10 7.17 -9.38
N ASP A 170 -1.98 6.21 -9.14
CA ASP A 170 -1.61 4.80 -9.07
C ASP A 170 -2.25 4.04 -10.24
N VAL A 171 -1.55 3.03 -10.72
CA VAL A 171 -2.03 2.13 -11.77
C VAL A 171 -1.67 0.70 -11.42
N GLY A 172 -2.51 -0.24 -11.83
CA GLY A 172 -2.22 -1.64 -11.59
C GLY A 172 -2.91 -2.59 -12.54
N LEU A 173 -2.35 -3.80 -12.60
CA LEU A 173 -2.87 -4.94 -13.33
C LEU A 173 -2.76 -6.19 -12.44
N VAL A 174 -3.81 -6.99 -12.43
CA VAL A 174 -3.91 -8.26 -11.70
C VAL A 174 -4.31 -9.35 -12.68
N TYR A 175 -3.56 -10.44 -12.66
CA TYR A 175 -3.87 -11.71 -13.31
C TYR A 175 -4.23 -12.75 -12.24
N HIS A 176 -5.48 -13.21 -12.23
CA HIS A 176 -5.98 -14.16 -11.25
C HIS A 176 -6.52 -15.42 -11.94
N VAL A 177 -6.09 -16.58 -11.46
CA VAL A 177 -6.51 -17.90 -11.96
C VAL A 177 -7.19 -18.65 -10.81
N PRO A 178 -8.52 -18.54 -10.67
CA PRO A 178 -9.26 -19.12 -9.53
C PRO A 178 -9.01 -20.62 -9.35
N ASP A 179 -9.04 -21.39 -10.44
CA ASP A 179 -8.90 -22.86 -10.41
C ASP A 179 -7.54 -23.33 -9.85
N GLN A 180 -6.52 -22.48 -9.96
CA GLN A 180 -5.17 -22.76 -9.48
C GLN A 180 -4.83 -22.03 -8.18
N GLY A 181 -5.73 -21.17 -7.69
CA GLY A 181 -5.47 -20.29 -6.54
C GLY A 181 -4.30 -19.34 -6.76
N LEU A 182 -3.93 -19.06 -8.02
CA LEU A 182 -2.75 -18.26 -8.38
C LEU A 182 -3.15 -16.82 -8.67
N THR A 183 -2.40 -15.87 -8.13
CA THR A 183 -2.50 -14.45 -8.46
C THR A 183 -1.13 -13.91 -8.80
N ALA A 184 -1.03 -13.11 -9.85
CA ALA A 184 0.10 -12.26 -10.14
C ALA A 184 -0.39 -10.82 -10.29
N SER A 185 0.37 -9.86 -9.79
CA SER A 185 0.03 -8.44 -9.93
C SER A 185 1.28 -7.62 -10.22
N ILE A 186 1.06 -6.50 -10.90
CA ILE A 186 2.04 -5.45 -11.11
C ILE A 186 1.35 -4.11 -10.88
N GLY A 187 2.06 -3.13 -10.35
CA GLY A 187 1.52 -1.81 -10.14
C GLY A 187 2.60 -0.76 -9.90
N GLY A 188 2.21 0.48 -10.14
CA GLY A 188 2.99 1.65 -9.77
C GLY A 188 2.13 2.58 -8.93
N THR A 189 2.61 2.96 -7.75
CA THR A 189 1.93 3.89 -6.85
C THR A 189 2.70 5.20 -6.72
N ASN A 190 1.97 6.28 -6.50
CA ASN A 190 2.46 7.64 -6.31
C ASN A 190 3.23 8.20 -7.51
N VAL A 191 2.84 7.84 -8.74
CA VAL A 191 3.39 8.43 -9.97
C VAL A 191 2.82 9.86 -10.07
N GLY A 192 3.65 10.87 -9.80
CA GLY A 192 3.13 12.23 -9.69
C GLY A 192 4.19 13.28 -9.48
N ARG A 193 3.75 14.46 -9.04
CA ARG A 193 4.64 15.58 -8.70
C ARG A 193 4.05 16.45 -7.58
N SER A 194 4.95 17.02 -6.80
CA SER A 194 4.64 18.16 -5.93
C SER A 194 4.33 19.40 -6.78
N LEU A 195 3.23 20.07 -6.43
CA LEU A 195 2.76 21.33 -7.01
C LEU A 195 3.34 22.53 -6.24
N SER A 196 3.47 22.39 -4.93
CA SER A 196 4.20 23.28 -4.04
C SER A 196 5.14 22.46 -3.15
N SER A 197 6.05 23.13 -2.44
CA SER A 197 7.06 22.48 -1.60
C SER A 197 7.13 23.10 -0.22
N LEU A 198 7.49 22.29 0.77
CA LEU A 198 7.78 22.75 2.12
C LEU A 198 9.05 23.62 2.18
N GLY A 199 9.91 23.52 1.17
CA GLY A 199 11.16 24.27 1.09
C GLY A 199 11.46 24.82 -0.30
N GLN A 200 12.72 25.18 -0.52
CA GLN A 200 13.18 25.81 -1.76
C GLN A 200 13.24 24.84 -2.96
N SER A 201 13.38 23.53 -2.69
CA SER A 201 13.41 22.48 -3.71
C SER A 201 12.12 21.69 -3.69
N ARG A 202 11.65 21.21 -4.84
CA ARG A 202 10.44 20.38 -4.91
C ARG A 202 10.61 19.07 -4.15
N ASP A 203 9.62 18.74 -3.32
CA ASP A 203 9.55 17.45 -2.63
C ASP A 203 9.38 16.31 -3.63
N ALA A 204 10.18 15.25 -3.47
CA ALA A 204 10.15 14.08 -4.34
C ALA A 204 8.93 13.20 -4.04
N MET A 205 8.25 12.70 -5.08
CA MET A 205 7.13 11.79 -4.86
C MET A 205 7.62 10.40 -4.46
N PRO A 206 6.93 9.72 -3.53
CA PRO A 206 7.30 8.38 -3.08
C PRO A 206 6.86 7.31 -4.08
N LEU A 207 7.35 7.41 -5.32
CA LEU A 207 7.12 6.42 -6.37
C LEU A 207 7.51 5.03 -5.85
N ASP A 208 6.67 4.05 -6.17
CA ASP A 208 6.94 2.66 -5.87
C ASP A 208 6.38 1.75 -6.96
N LEU A 209 7.28 1.09 -7.68
CA LEU A 209 6.94 0.07 -8.67
C LEU A 209 7.05 -1.30 -8.02
N ARG A 210 5.99 -2.11 -8.10
CA ARG A 210 5.89 -3.40 -7.43
C ARG A 210 5.36 -4.50 -8.35
N MET A 211 5.81 -5.72 -8.09
CA MET A 211 5.26 -6.96 -8.64
C MET A 211 5.01 -7.94 -7.49
N ALA A 212 3.91 -8.66 -7.52
CA ALA A 212 3.59 -9.67 -6.53
C ALA A 212 3.08 -10.95 -7.19
N VAL A 213 3.41 -12.10 -6.59
CA VAL A 213 2.82 -13.39 -6.94
C VAL A 213 2.37 -14.07 -5.65
N SER A 214 1.19 -14.66 -5.68
CA SER A 214 0.65 -15.41 -4.55
C SER A 214 -0.07 -16.67 -4.98
N LYS A 215 -0.08 -17.65 -4.08
CA LYS A 215 -0.75 -18.92 -4.30
C LYS A 215 -1.48 -19.37 -3.04
N ARG A 216 -2.78 -19.58 -3.16
CA ARG A 216 -3.60 -20.27 -2.17
C ARG A 216 -3.46 -21.78 -2.39
N LEU A 217 -3.01 -22.49 -1.36
CA LEU A 217 -2.76 -23.93 -1.43
C LEU A 217 -4.10 -24.68 -1.38
N ARG A 218 -4.24 -25.76 -2.16
CA ARG A 218 -5.52 -26.45 -2.35
C ARG A 218 -5.92 -27.33 -1.16
N TYR A 219 -4.94 -27.87 -0.44
CA TYR A 219 -5.17 -28.87 0.62
C TYR A 219 -5.02 -28.31 2.04
N ILE A 220 -4.42 -27.14 2.18
CA ILE A 220 -4.29 -26.43 3.45
C ILE A 220 -4.74 -24.98 3.24
N PRO A 221 -5.43 -24.36 4.21
CA PRO A 221 -5.99 -23.02 4.07
C PRO A 221 -4.91 -21.95 4.26
N VAL A 222 -3.84 -22.05 3.47
CA VAL A 222 -2.67 -21.17 3.49
C VAL A 222 -2.56 -20.46 2.16
N LEU A 223 -2.35 -19.14 2.20
CA LEU A 223 -1.89 -18.34 1.09
C LEU A 223 -0.44 -17.94 1.33
N VAL A 224 0.40 -18.15 0.32
CA VAL A 224 1.80 -17.75 0.33
C VAL A 224 2.00 -16.69 -0.74
N GLY A 225 2.67 -15.59 -0.40
CA GLY A 225 2.92 -14.48 -1.32
C GLY A 225 4.37 -14.00 -1.29
N LEU A 226 4.85 -13.62 -2.46
CA LEU A 226 6.14 -12.97 -2.68
C LEU A 226 5.89 -11.66 -3.42
N THR A 227 6.38 -10.55 -2.87
CA THR A 227 6.29 -9.23 -3.49
C THR A 227 7.70 -8.66 -3.66
N VAL A 228 8.02 -8.19 -4.86
CA VAL A 228 9.20 -7.39 -5.14
C VAL A 228 8.76 -5.94 -5.34
N TYR A 229 9.38 -5.01 -4.62
CA TYR A 229 8.98 -3.59 -4.61
C TYR A 229 10.17 -2.67 -4.87
N ASN A 230 9.93 -1.37 -5.05
CA ASN A 230 10.95 -0.40 -5.42
C ASN A 230 11.70 -0.77 -6.72
N LEU A 231 11.00 -1.37 -7.70
CA LEU A 231 11.60 -1.85 -8.94
C LEU A 231 12.27 -0.73 -9.77
N GLN A 232 11.94 0.54 -9.52
CA GLN A 232 12.64 1.68 -10.14
C GLN A 232 14.12 1.76 -9.74
N HIS A 233 14.50 1.20 -8.59
CA HIS A 233 15.89 1.12 -8.10
C HIS A 233 16.53 -0.25 -8.38
N ILE A 234 15.93 -1.11 -9.21
CA ILE A 234 16.43 -2.47 -9.45
C ILE A 234 17.85 -2.49 -10.04
N HIS A 235 18.24 -1.42 -10.76
CA HIS A 235 19.57 -1.27 -11.35
C HIS A 235 20.68 -1.07 -10.29
N GLU A 236 20.32 -0.68 -9.07
CA GLU A 236 21.25 -0.51 -7.96
C GLU A 236 21.59 -1.86 -7.28
N ILE A 237 20.93 -2.95 -7.67
CA ILE A 237 21.16 -4.29 -7.11
C ILE A 237 22.39 -4.91 -7.76
N THR A 238 23.50 -4.93 -7.00
CA THR A 238 24.76 -5.54 -7.43
C THR A 238 24.94 -6.94 -6.87
N THR A 239 24.34 -7.22 -5.70
CA THR A 239 24.51 -8.48 -4.96
C THR A 239 23.17 -9.16 -4.66
N VAL A 240 23.16 -10.50 -4.59
CA VAL A 240 21.97 -11.29 -4.21
C VAL A 240 21.36 -10.84 -2.87
N ASN A 241 22.19 -10.49 -1.89
CA ASN A 241 21.75 -9.97 -0.60
C ASN A 241 21.03 -8.61 -0.71
N GLU A 242 21.39 -7.77 -1.69
CA GLU A 242 20.71 -6.51 -1.98
C GLU A 242 19.36 -6.75 -2.68
N GLY A 243 19.28 -7.82 -3.49
CA GLY A 243 18.02 -8.28 -4.07
C GLY A 243 16.98 -8.62 -3.01
N PHE A 244 17.37 -9.34 -1.96
CA PHE A 244 16.48 -9.67 -0.85
C PHE A 244 15.96 -8.45 -0.09
N ARG A 245 16.65 -7.29 -0.13
CA ARG A 245 16.16 -6.03 0.47
C ARG A 245 14.85 -5.54 -0.15
N HIS A 246 14.64 -5.90 -1.42
CA HIS A 246 13.50 -5.50 -2.22
C HIS A 246 12.39 -6.57 -2.24
N ALA A 247 12.51 -7.62 -1.42
CA ALA A 247 11.55 -8.71 -1.35
C ALA A 247 10.75 -8.66 -0.03
N ILE A 248 9.46 -8.97 -0.14
CA ILE A 248 8.53 -9.17 0.98
C ILE A 248 7.97 -10.58 0.85
N PHE A 249 8.11 -11.37 1.90
CA PHE A 249 7.47 -12.67 2.03
C PHE A 249 6.24 -12.52 2.90
N SER A 250 5.13 -13.12 2.49
CA SER A 250 3.85 -13.04 3.17
C SER A 250 3.21 -14.42 3.28
N LEU A 251 2.60 -14.69 4.42
CA LEU A 251 1.89 -15.92 4.70
C LEU A 251 0.60 -15.58 5.44
N GLU A 252 -0.51 -16.10 4.92
CA GLU A 252 -1.83 -15.98 5.54
C GLU A 252 -2.37 -17.40 5.76
N PHE A 253 -2.71 -17.72 7.00
CA PHE A 253 -3.28 -18.99 7.40
C PHE A 253 -4.68 -18.76 7.95
N GLN A 254 -5.68 -19.24 7.22
CA GLN A 254 -7.06 -19.20 7.63
C GLN A 254 -7.37 -20.42 8.49
N ALA A 255 -7.28 -20.27 9.82
CA ALA A 255 -7.49 -21.38 10.74
C ALA A 255 -8.95 -21.87 10.72
N ILE A 256 -9.89 -20.92 10.67
CA ILE A 256 -11.32 -21.15 10.52
C ILE A 256 -11.93 -20.00 9.69
N PRO A 257 -13.13 -20.14 9.10
CA PRO A 257 -13.76 -19.06 8.33
C PRO A 257 -13.95 -17.73 9.08
N ALA A 258 -13.86 -17.75 10.41
CA ALA A 258 -13.98 -16.58 11.28
C ALA A 258 -12.63 -15.98 11.73
N PHE A 259 -11.49 -16.64 11.46
CA PHE A 259 -10.20 -16.23 12.01
C PHE A 259 -9.03 -16.55 11.06
N ASP A 260 -8.21 -15.53 10.83
CA ASP A 260 -7.01 -15.59 10.00
C ASP A 260 -5.79 -15.17 10.79
N LEU A 261 -4.68 -15.87 10.59
CA LEU A 261 -3.36 -15.53 11.10
C LEU A 261 -2.49 -15.06 9.94
N ARG A 262 -1.79 -13.94 10.11
CA ARG A 262 -0.97 -13.31 9.07
C ARG A 262 0.44 -13.10 9.57
N LEU A 263 1.42 -13.46 8.73
CA LEU A 263 2.83 -13.29 8.96
C LEU A 263 3.46 -12.63 7.73
N GLY A 264 4.33 -11.65 7.96
CA GLY A 264 5.06 -10.96 6.93
C GLY A 264 6.52 -10.77 7.31
N TYR A 265 7.38 -10.76 6.30
CA TYR A 265 8.80 -10.47 6.46
C TYR A 265 9.25 -9.52 5.37
N ASN A 266 9.65 -8.32 5.78
CA ASN A 266 10.13 -7.25 4.90
C ASN A 266 11.58 -6.89 5.28
N HIS A 267 12.53 -7.26 4.43
CA HIS A 267 13.96 -7.17 4.73
C HIS A 267 14.48 -5.72 4.89
N ARG A 268 13.84 -4.70 4.28
CA ARG A 268 14.31 -3.31 4.36
C ARG A 268 14.17 -2.69 5.74
N LYS A 269 13.20 -3.14 6.54
CA LYS A 269 13.03 -2.66 7.93
C LYS A 269 14.23 -3.03 8.85
N ARG A 270 15.17 -3.87 8.37
CA ARG A 270 16.43 -4.27 9.05
C ARG A 270 17.56 -3.22 9.01
N ASN A 271 17.48 -2.16 8.20
CA ASN A 271 18.58 -1.19 8.09
C ASN A 271 18.65 -0.15 9.23
N LEU A 272 17.80 -0.27 10.26
CA LEU A 272 17.87 0.55 11.48
C LEU A 272 18.63 -0.19 12.60
N LYS A 273 19.75 -0.85 12.30
CA LYS A 273 20.44 -1.70 13.30
C LYS A 273 20.86 -0.90 14.54
N SER A 274 20.30 -1.26 15.69
CA SER A 274 20.88 -0.99 17.00
C SER A 274 21.53 -2.29 17.50
N ASP A 275 22.63 -2.15 18.24
CA ASP A 275 23.66 -3.17 18.50
C ASP A 275 23.22 -4.31 19.46
N ARG A 276 21.99 -4.83 19.34
CA ARG A 276 21.43 -5.88 20.21
C ARG A 276 21.17 -7.20 19.48
N ARG A 277 21.42 -8.29 20.21
CA ARG A 277 21.74 -9.64 19.72
C ARG A 277 20.54 -10.50 19.25
N LEU A 278 19.34 -9.93 19.11
CA LEU A 278 18.14 -10.60 18.57
C LEU A 278 17.28 -9.56 17.84
N ASP A 279 17.63 -9.27 16.58
CA ASP A 279 16.93 -8.26 15.77
C ASP A 279 15.85 -8.94 14.90
N MET A 280 14.58 -8.78 15.29
CA MET A 280 13.40 -9.20 14.51
C MET A 280 12.87 -8.07 13.59
N ALA A 281 13.66 -7.02 13.34
CA ALA A 281 13.24 -5.90 12.50
C ALA A 281 12.80 -6.37 11.11
N GLY A 282 11.59 -5.95 10.74
CA GLY A 282 10.95 -6.33 9.48
C GLY A 282 10.04 -7.55 9.54
N THR A 283 9.98 -8.25 10.67
CA THR A 283 8.91 -9.22 10.93
C THR A 283 7.63 -8.48 11.33
N THR A 284 6.53 -8.87 10.69
CA THR A 284 5.18 -8.40 10.99
C THR A 284 4.30 -9.59 11.28
N VAL A 285 3.42 -9.45 12.26
CA VAL A 285 2.45 -10.48 12.63
C VAL A 285 1.09 -9.82 12.80
N GLY A 286 0.02 -10.56 12.56
CA GLY A 286 -1.31 -10.04 12.77
C GLY A 286 -2.37 -11.12 12.69
N PHE A 287 -3.60 -10.73 12.98
CA PHE A 287 -4.75 -11.61 12.84
C PHE A 287 -5.96 -10.83 12.34
N GLY A 288 -6.91 -11.55 11.75
CA GLY A 288 -8.21 -11.05 11.30
C GLY A 288 -9.33 -11.84 11.94
N LEU A 289 -10.39 -11.15 12.39
CA LEU A 289 -11.60 -11.75 12.94
C LEU A 289 -12.79 -11.36 12.06
N HIS A 290 -13.45 -12.36 11.48
CA HIS A 290 -14.58 -12.20 10.57
C HIS A 290 -15.90 -12.51 11.28
N ILE A 291 -16.61 -11.46 11.71
CA ILE A 291 -17.85 -11.56 12.51
C ILE A 291 -19.01 -10.93 11.73
N ARG A 292 -19.80 -11.78 11.06
CA ARG A 292 -20.99 -11.39 10.27
C ARG A 292 -20.69 -10.33 9.20
N ARG A 293 -20.94 -9.05 9.52
CA ARG A 293 -20.74 -7.89 8.64
C ARG A 293 -19.47 -7.11 8.98
N PHE A 294 -18.82 -7.46 10.08
CA PHE A 294 -17.61 -6.82 10.57
C PHE A 294 -16.39 -7.72 10.36
N GLU A 295 -15.28 -7.09 10.04
CA GLU A 295 -13.96 -7.69 9.93
C GLU A 295 -13.02 -6.81 10.76
N LEU A 296 -12.42 -7.42 11.78
CA LEU A 296 -11.52 -6.74 12.72
C LEU A 296 -10.11 -7.27 12.50
N ASP A 297 -9.21 -6.43 12.03
CA ASP A 297 -7.82 -6.79 11.83
C ASP A 297 -6.93 -6.08 12.84
N TYR A 298 -5.94 -6.81 13.32
CA TYR A 298 -4.86 -6.28 14.14
C TYR A 298 -3.52 -6.68 13.54
N SER A 299 -2.57 -5.77 13.60
CA SER A 299 -1.19 -6.05 13.25
C SER A 299 -0.20 -5.43 14.23
N PHE A 300 0.91 -6.16 14.37
CA PHE A 300 2.10 -5.73 15.05
C PHE A 300 3.25 -5.77 14.05
N SER A 301 3.90 -4.63 13.83
CA SER A 301 5.10 -4.53 13.00
C SER A 301 6.30 -4.18 13.85
N SER A 302 7.31 -5.06 13.86
CA SER A 302 8.56 -4.82 14.59
C SER A 302 9.44 -3.84 13.81
N TRP A 303 9.60 -2.62 14.33
CA TRP A 303 10.63 -1.68 13.91
C TRP A 303 11.76 -1.71 14.94
N SER A 304 13.00 -1.44 14.52
CA SER A 304 14.19 -1.64 15.37
C SER A 304 14.12 -1.01 16.77
N PHE A 305 13.47 0.15 16.89
CA PHE A 305 13.38 0.88 18.15
C PHE A 305 12.02 0.73 18.87
N ALA A 306 10.97 0.27 18.18
CA ALA A 306 9.62 0.16 18.73
C ALA A 306 8.70 -0.75 17.89
N GLY A 307 7.65 -1.26 18.52
CA GLY A 307 6.56 -1.95 17.82
C GLY A 307 5.51 -0.95 17.33
N LEU A 308 5.04 -1.13 16.10
CA LEU A 308 3.87 -0.42 15.58
C LEU A 308 2.63 -1.30 15.73
N HIS A 309 1.57 -0.72 16.29
CA HIS A 309 0.28 -1.37 16.46
C HIS A 309 -0.73 -0.72 15.53
N GLN A 310 -1.35 -1.53 14.67
CA GLN A 310 -2.39 -1.07 13.75
C GLN A 310 -3.65 -1.88 13.94
N PHE A 311 -4.78 -1.18 14.00
CA PHE A 311 -6.12 -1.75 14.09
C PHE A 311 -6.90 -1.34 12.85
N THR A 312 -7.67 -2.26 12.28
CA THR A 312 -8.60 -1.96 11.20
C THR A 312 -9.95 -2.57 11.50
N VAL A 313 -11.00 -1.78 11.28
CA VAL A 313 -12.39 -2.22 11.33
C VAL A 313 -12.99 -2.02 9.95
N THR A 314 -13.45 -3.10 9.35
CA THR A 314 -14.17 -3.09 8.09
C THR A 314 -15.61 -3.53 8.32
N THR A 315 -16.58 -2.77 7.82
CA THR A 315 -18.00 -3.13 7.83
C THR A 315 -18.53 -3.20 6.41
N ARG A 316 -19.55 -4.05 6.17
CA ARG A 316 -20.18 -4.21 4.86
C ARG A 316 -21.67 -3.96 4.93
N PHE A 317 -22.14 -3.05 4.08
CA PHE A 317 -23.54 -2.66 4.01
C PHE A 317 -24.35 -3.48 3.00
N SER A 318 -23.69 -4.11 2.02
CA SER A 318 -24.37 -4.93 1.02
C SER A 318 -24.79 -6.29 1.58
N LYS A 319 -25.96 -6.80 1.16
CA LYS A 319 -26.42 -8.15 1.51
C LYS A 319 -25.47 -9.17 0.86
N ARG A 320 -25.05 -10.18 1.63
CA ARG A 320 -24.56 -11.43 1.05
C ARG A 320 -25.73 -12.01 0.27
N ASP A 321 -25.67 -11.95 -1.06
CA ASP A 321 -26.42 -12.91 -1.86
C ASP A 321 -25.81 -14.28 -1.51
N GLN A 322 -26.58 -15.06 -0.75
CA GLN A 322 -26.31 -16.47 -0.45
C GLN A 322 -26.66 -17.30 -1.68
#